data_AF-A0A7X7JM19-F1
#
_entry.id   AF-A0A7X7JM19-F1
#
_cell.length_a   1.000
_cell.length_b   1.000
_cell.length_c   1.000
_cell.angle_alpha   90.00
_cell.angle_beta   90.00
_cell.angle_gamma   90.00
#
_symmetry.space_group_name_H-M   'P 1'
#
loop_
_entity.id
_entity.type
_entity.pdbx_description
1 polymer ?
#
loop_
_entity_poly.entity_id
_entity_poly.type
_entity_poly.pdbx_seq_one_letter_code
_entity_poly.pdbx_strand_id
1 'polypeptide(L)'
;MAEAAPPATTLAPQLPEDQSVPGRAVAGDPVPGPPPASEEAAAGALVHLPPEGALLAPSLCACCLEPGGESHRVEATGGPTLLIQYCPACHEHASAARTRWLAVSFASLLLGLATAASVVLAFGALEPWQQSLVAGGAALLPALALLGRGPRHPHTARGPAAWWRPQGSHGWSLVATHAGWARHVAEASGARWELLEKRAVRWPWPVLALATLVALGVPAARGLLGVDLRVLNHHEVSAVLIVDGRHSGEVHPSSAESPAAGLQLRLVAGRRHLQLMGKDGRVLADTTGSLQPGVDHLLAVSPEPVCFWIERTSYGRASTDRPTREPLLGPGPLWRLPGVVDSWFAPNPPSSDADSRSSGGLLLALRQGRCASEPAQALADPNP
;
A
#
# COMPACT_ATOMS: atom_id res chain seq x y z
N MET A 1 6.18 -90.53 16.21
CA MET A 1 4.93 -90.71 15.44
C MET A 1 5.21 -90.25 14.02
N ALA A 2 4.79 -91.06 13.04
CA ALA A 2 4.92 -90.88 11.59
C ALA A 2 4.38 -89.50 11.12
N GLU A 3 4.76 -88.92 9.98
CA GLU A 3 4.61 -89.51 8.64
C GLU A 3 5.39 -88.74 7.54
N ALA A 4 6.10 -89.53 6.74
CA ALA A 4 6.48 -89.46 5.32
C ALA A 4 6.60 -88.12 4.53
N ALA A 5 7.77 -87.94 3.92
CA ALA A 5 8.00 -87.23 2.64
C ALA A 5 7.77 -88.20 1.44
N PRO A 6 7.61 -87.72 0.18
CA PRO A 6 8.76 -87.59 -0.74
C PRO A 6 8.55 -86.52 -1.88
N PRO A 7 9.30 -86.49 -3.01
CA PRO A 7 10.72 -86.16 -3.15
C PRO A 7 11.00 -85.05 -4.20
N ALA A 8 12.26 -84.62 -4.27
CA ALA A 8 12.86 -83.75 -5.28
C ALA A 8 13.26 -84.52 -6.56
N THR A 9 13.24 -83.87 -7.74
CA THR A 9 14.28 -84.07 -8.76
C THR A 9 14.42 -82.86 -9.70
N THR A 10 15.65 -82.37 -9.78
CA THR A 10 16.21 -81.38 -10.68
C THR A 10 16.57 -82.01 -12.04
N LEU A 11 16.39 -81.30 -13.15
CA LEU A 11 17.20 -81.47 -14.36
C LEU A 11 17.24 -80.16 -15.15
N ALA A 12 18.46 -79.63 -15.28
CA ALA A 12 18.84 -78.43 -16.01
C ALA A 12 19.04 -78.74 -17.52
N PRO A 13 19.76 -77.89 -18.28
CA PRO A 13 19.52 -76.53 -18.76
C PRO A 13 19.37 -76.51 -20.30
N GLN A 14 19.06 -75.38 -20.96
CA GLN A 14 19.63 -74.94 -22.27
C GLN A 14 19.16 -73.50 -22.62
N LEU A 15 20.13 -72.66 -22.98
CA LEU A 15 20.02 -71.41 -23.76
C LEU A 15 20.75 -71.69 -25.09
N PRO A 16 20.63 -70.89 -26.17
CA PRO A 16 19.60 -69.92 -26.57
C PRO A 16 19.08 -70.19 -28.02
N GLU A 17 17.90 -69.70 -28.40
CA GLU A 17 17.54 -69.54 -29.82
C GLU A 17 17.04 -68.12 -30.09
N ASP A 18 17.79 -67.48 -30.98
CA ASP A 18 17.49 -66.25 -31.70
C ASP A 18 16.50 -66.58 -32.83
N GLN A 19 15.36 -65.88 -32.89
CA GLN A 19 14.53 -65.77 -34.10
C GLN A 19 13.49 -64.64 -33.95
N SER A 20 13.85 -63.50 -34.53
CA SER A 20 13.01 -62.49 -35.18
C SER A 20 11.48 -62.71 -35.22
N VAL A 21 10.74 -61.77 -34.62
CA VAL A 21 9.33 -61.50 -34.96
C VAL A 21 9.20 -60.05 -35.44
N PRO A 22 8.59 -59.79 -36.61
CA PRO A 22 8.54 -58.46 -37.22
C PRO A 22 7.61 -57.50 -36.50
N GLY A 23 7.91 -56.20 -36.65
CA GLY A 23 7.30 -55.09 -35.94
C GLY A 23 5.77 -55.08 -35.91
N ARG A 24 5.23 -55.00 -34.70
CA ARG A 24 3.86 -54.58 -34.46
C ARG A 24 3.87 -53.05 -34.38
N ALA A 25 3.33 -52.39 -35.40
CA ALA A 25 3.05 -50.97 -35.37
C ALA A 25 2.22 -50.67 -34.12
N VAL A 26 2.77 -49.87 -33.21
CA VAL A 26 2.03 -49.29 -32.09
C VAL A 26 1.08 -48.28 -32.71
N ALA A 27 -0.20 -48.64 -32.82
CA ALA A 27 -1.24 -47.69 -33.13
C ALA A 27 -1.23 -46.63 -32.01
N GLY A 28 -0.94 -45.38 -32.38
CA GLY A 28 -1.03 -44.26 -31.46
C GLY A 28 -2.44 -44.16 -30.89
N ASP A 29 -2.54 -43.72 -29.64
CA ASP A 29 -3.82 -43.47 -28.98
C ASP A 29 -4.73 -42.63 -29.90
N PRO A 30 -6.01 -43.02 -30.06
CA PRO A 30 -6.93 -42.24 -30.87
C PRO A 30 -7.04 -40.84 -30.30
N VAL A 31 -6.86 -39.84 -31.16
CA VAL A 31 -7.13 -38.43 -30.85
C VAL A 31 -8.55 -38.36 -30.25
N PRO A 32 -8.74 -37.79 -29.05
CA PRO A 32 -10.07 -37.69 -28.45
C PRO A 32 -11.01 -36.95 -29.40
N GLY A 33 -12.19 -37.55 -29.63
CA GLY A 33 -13.23 -36.95 -30.46
C GLY A 33 -13.72 -35.60 -29.89
N PRO A 34 -14.36 -34.76 -30.71
CA PRO A 34 -14.85 -33.46 -30.27
C PRO A 34 -15.82 -33.63 -29.08
N PRO A 35 -15.78 -32.73 -28.07
CA PRO A 35 -16.70 -32.80 -26.94
C PRO A 35 -18.15 -32.63 -27.38
N PRO A 36 -19.13 -33.09 -26.59
CA PRO A 36 -20.52 -32.74 -26.80
C PRO A 36 -20.71 -31.22 -26.81
N ALA A 37 -21.62 -30.72 -27.68
CA ALA A 37 -21.82 -29.29 -27.95
C ALA A 37 -22.09 -28.43 -26.70
N SER A 38 -22.64 -29.02 -25.62
CA SER A 38 -22.87 -28.36 -24.33
C SER A 38 -21.60 -28.10 -23.52
N GLU A 39 -20.59 -28.96 -23.65
CA GLU A 39 -19.28 -28.80 -22.99
C GLU A 39 -18.40 -27.82 -23.77
N GLU A 40 -18.45 -27.82 -25.11
CA GLU A 40 -17.78 -26.82 -25.95
C GLU A 40 -18.26 -25.38 -25.69
N ALA A 41 -19.56 -25.19 -25.43
CA ALA A 41 -20.13 -23.87 -25.11
C ALA A 41 -19.65 -23.34 -23.74
N ALA A 42 -19.26 -24.22 -22.83
CA ALA A 42 -18.80 -23.87 -21.49
C ALA A 42 -17.27 -23.73 -21.40
N ALA A 43 -16.50 -24.42 -22.24
CA ALA A 43 -15.04 -24.44 -22.20
C ALA A 43 -14.36 -23.22 -22.86
N GLY A 44 -13.12 -22.95 -22.44
CA GLY A 44 -12.20 -22.07 -23.17
C GLY A 44 -11.33 -22.91 -24.11
N ALA A 45 -10.52 -22.28 -24.93
CA ALA A 45 -9.60 -22.99 -25.82
C ALA A 45 -8.34 -22.19 -26.11
N LEU A 46 -7.28 -22.90 -26.50
CA LEU A 46 -6.01 -22.38 -26.95
C LEU A 46 -5.84 -22.73 -28.43
N VAL A 47 -5.47 -21.77 -29.27
CA VAL A 47 -5.11 -22.00 -30.68
C VAL A 47 -3.62 -21.69 -30.84
N HIS A 48 -2.86 -22.65 -31.35
CA HIS A 48 -1.42 -22.48 -31.59
C HIS A 48 -1.18 -21.76 -32.91
N LEU A 49 -0.31 -20.75 -32.91
CA LEU A 49 0.07 -20.07 -34.15
C LEU A 49 0.81 -21.06 -35.08
N PRO A 50 0.38 -21.23 -36.34
CA PRO A 50 1.10 -22.07 -37.29
C PRO A 50 2.45 -21.45 -37.67
N PRO A 51 3.46 -22.26 -38.03
CA PRO A 51 4.81 -21.79 -38.36
C PRO A 51 4.87 -20.86 -39.58
N GLU A 52 3.87 -20.93 -40.48
CA GLU A 52 3.78 -20.10 -41.69
C GLU A 52 3.05 -18.75 -41.49
N GLY A 53 2.63 -18.43 -40.26
CA GLY A 53 2.59 -17.04 -39.82
C GLY A 53 1.32 -16.21 -40.06
N ALA A 54 0.12 -16.80 -40.06
CA ALA A 54 -1.11 -16.02 -39.87
C ALA A 54 -2.26 -16.87 -39.31
N LEU A 55 -3.05 -16.29 -38.39
CA LEU A 55 -4.37 -16.81 -38.05
C LEU A 55 -5.43 -16.02 -38.82
N LEU A 56 -6.42 -16.73 -39.35
CA LEU A 56 -7.60 -16.16 -39.96
C LEU A 56 -8.73 -16.12 -38.94
N ALA A 57 -9.20 -14.91 -38.64
CA ALA A 57 -10.36 -14.73 -37.78
C ALA A 57 -11.65 -14.96 -38.58
N PRO A 58 -12.59 -15.78 -38.08
CA PRO A 58 -13.89 -15.94 -38.71
C PRO A 58 -14.71 -14.64 -38.60
N SER A 59 -15.70 -14.50 -39.48
CA SER A 59 -16.68 -13.38 -39.45
C SER A 59 -17.70 -13.49 -38.30
N LEU A 60 -17.49 -14.40 -37.36
CA LEU A 60 -18.37 -14.69 -36.23
C LEU A 60 -17.91 -13.95 -34.97
N CYS A 61 -18.87 -13.56 -34.14
CA CYS A 61 -18.62 -12.97 -32.85
C CYS A 61 -17.85 -13.93 -31.95
N ALA A 62 -16.72 -13.47 -31.42
CA ALA A 62 -15.86 -14.26 -30.54
C ALA A 62 -16.48 -14.64 -29.19
N CYS A 63 -17.61 -14.03 -28.83
CA CYS A 63 -18.33 -14.31 -27.59
C CYS A 63 -19.48 -15.30 -27.77
N CYS A 64 -20.38 -15.06 -28.74
CA CYS A 64 -21.65 -15.77 -28.87
C CYS A 64 -21.83 -16.52 -30.20
N LEU A 65 -20.85 -16.46 -31.11
CA LEU A 65 -20.90 -17.05 -32.46
C LEU A 65 -21.95 -16.46 -33.43
N GLU A 66 -22.68 -15.41 -33.04
CA GLU A 66 -23.53 -14.65 -33.97
C GLU A 66 -22.69 -13.91 -35.02
N PRO A 67 -23.25 -13.50 -36.17
CA PRO A 67 -22.53 -12.68 -37.15
C PRO A 67 -21.89 -11.43 -36.52
N GLY A 68 -20.61 -11.23 -36.81
CA GLY A 68 -19.85 -10.07 -36.34
C GLY A 68 -20.25 -8.78 -37.05
N GLY A 69 -20.27 -7.67 -36.31
CA GLY A 69 -20.56 -6.33 -36.85
C GLY A 69 -19.42 -5.33 -36.61
N GLU A 70 -18.61 -5.53 -35.57
CA GLU A 70 -17.51 -4.63 -35.22
C GLU A 70 -16.20 -5.41 -35.03
N SER A 71 -15.11 -4.89 -35.61
CA SER A 71 -13.78 -5.50 -35.53
C SER A 71 -12.92 -4.85 -34.44
N HIS A 72 -12.34 -5.65 -33.56
CA HIS A 72 -11.38 -5.22 -32.55
C HIS A 72 -10.02 -5.84 -32.80
N ARG A 73 -8.97 -5.01 -32.80
CA ARG A 73 -7.59 -5.45 -33.00
C ARG A 73 -7.01 -6.03 -31.70
N VAL A 74 -6.44 -7.23 -31.77
CA VAL A 74 -5.75 -7.90 -30.66
C VAL A 74 -4.31 -8.15 -31.06
N GLU A 75 -3.39 -7.48 -30.36
CA GLU A 75 -1.97 -7.44 -30.67
C GLU A 75 -1.16 -8.05 -29.54
N ALA A 76 -0.18 -8.89 -29.88
CA ALA A 76 0.86 -9.32 -28.97
C ALA A 76 1.98 -8.28 -28.95
N THR A 77 2.56 -8.00 -27.77
CA THR A 77 3.70 -7.08 -27.65
C THR A 77 4.89 -7.62 -28.43
N GLY A 78 5.27 -6.97 -29.53
CA GLY A 78 6.33 -7.43 -30.43
C GLY A 78 5.98 -8.71 -31.20
N GLY A 79 4.70 -9.02 -31.39
CA GLY A 79 4.23 -10.29 -31.95
C GLY A 79 3.04 -10.15 -32.91
N PRO A 80 2.27 -11.24 -33.12
CA PRO A 80 1.19 -11.29 -34.10
C PRO A 80 0.02 -10.36 -33.75
N THR A 81 -0.70 -9.97 -34.79
CA THR A 81 -1.94 -9.18 -34.72
C THR A 81 -3.08 -10.02 -35.28
N LEU A 82 -4.25 -9.98 -34.65
CA LEU A 82 -5.49 -10.57 -35.17
C LEU A 82 -6.65 -9.59 -35.03
N LEU A 83 -7.49 -9.48 -36.05
CA LEU A 83 -8.74 -8.72 -36.00
C LEU A 83 -9.87 -9.65 -35.59
N ILE A 84 -10.51 -9.38 -34.46
CA ILE A 84 -11.56 -10.23 -33.89
C ILE A 84 -12.90 -9.53 -34.04
N GLN A 85 -13.91 -10.26 -34.48
CA GLN A 85 -15.25 -9.71 -34.66
C GLN A 85 -16.10 -9.86 -33.39
N TYR A 86 -16.92 -8.85 -33.12
CA TYR A 86 -17.93 -8.82 -32.06
C TYR A 86 -19.28 -8.41 -32.64
N CYS A 87 -20.38 -8.96 -32.11
CA CYS A 87 -21.71 -8.37 -32.35
C CYS A 87 -21.87 -7.11 -31.48
N PRO A 88 -22.72 -6.14 -31.85
CA PRO A 88 -22.87 -4.86 -31.14
C PRO A 88 -23.15 -5.05 -29.63
N ALA A 89 -24.02 -6.00 -29.28
CA ALA A 89 -24.34 -6.32 -27.89
C ALA A 89 -23.13 -6.86 -27.10
N CYS A 90 -22.29 -7.69 -27.73
CA CYS A 90 -21.08 -8.21 -27.07
C CYS A 90 -19.98 -7.15 -26.97
N HIS A 91 -19.89 -6.24 -27.94
CA HIS A 91 -18.95 -5.12 -27.90
C HIS A 91 -19.27 -4.14 -26.76
N GLU A 92 -20.53 -3.77 -26.59
CA GLU A 92 -20.99 -2.91 -25.49
C GLU A 92 -20.73 -3.53 -24.10
N HIS A 93 -20.96 -4.84 -23.96
CA HIS A 93 -20.67 -5.54 -22.70
C HIS A 93 -19.18 -5.56 -22.36
N ALA A 94 -18.31 -5.79 -23.35
CA ALA A 94 -16.86 -5.82 -23.16
C ALA A 94 -16.31 -4.46 -22.74
N SER A 95 -16.80 -3.37 -23.35
CA SER A 95 -16.44 -2.01 -22.98
C SER A 95 -16.99 -1.63 -21.60
N ALA A 96 -18.22 -2.02 -21.28
CA ALA A 96 -18.82 -1.84 -19.94
C ALA A 96 -18.07 -2.59 -18.84
N ALA A 97 -17.49 -3.77 -19.12
CA ALA A 97 -16.71 -4.51 -18.14
C ALA A 97 -15.41 -3.79 -17.76
N ARG A 98 -14.64 -3.31 -18.74
CA ARG A 98 -13.39 -2.57 -18.49
C ARG A 98 -13.63 -1.25 -17.75
N THR A 99 -14.63 -0.49 -18.16
CA THR A 99 -15.01 0.77 -17.50
C THR A 99 -15.48 0.55 -16.06
N ARG A 100 -16.22 -0.53 -15.78
CA ARG A 100 -16.59 -0.92 -14.41
C ARG A 100 -15.37 -1.21 -13.53
N TRP A 101 -14.40 -1.98 -14.03
CA TRP A 101 -13.16 -2.24 -13.28
C TRP A 101 -12.39 -0.96 -13.00
N LEU A 102 -12.27 -0.09 -14.00
CA LEU A 102 -11.59 1.20 -13.85
C LEU A 102 -12.31 2.08 -12.80
N ALA A 103 -13.62 2.22 -12.92
CA ALA A 103 -14.46 2.99 -12.00
C ALA A 103 -14.36 2.47 -10.56
N VAL A 104 -14.43 1.15 -10.37
CA VAL A 104 -14.26 0.52 -9.05
C VAL A 104 -12.86 0.75 -8.51
N SER A 105 -11.82 0.66 -9.34
CA SER A 105 -10.44 0.88 -8.91
C SER A 105 -10.20 2.32 -8.47
N PHE A 106 -10.73 3.30 -9.22
CA PHE A 106 -10.70 4.71 -8.82
C PHE A 106 -11.50 4.98 -7.55
N ALA A 107 -12.71 4.44 -7.43
CA ALA A 107 -13.53 4.57 -6.23
C ALA A 107 -12.80 3.98 -5.00
N SER A 108 -12.18 2.81 -5.15
CA SER A 108 -11.38 2.16 -4.11
C SER A 108 -10.18 3.01 -3.69
N LEU A 109 -9.45 3.57 -4.65
CA LEU A 109 -8.31 4.43 -4.36
C LEU A 109 -8.74 5.72 -3.65
N LEU A 110 -9.75 6.42 -4.17
CA LEU A 110 -10.24 7.67 -3.60
C LEU A 110 -10.78 7.47 -2.18
N LEU A 111 -11.62 6.45 -1.99
CA LEU A 111 -12.17 6.12 -0.68
C LEU A 111 -11.05 5.71 0.29
N GLY A 112 -10.11 4.87 -0.14
CA GLY A 112 -8.97 4.45 0.66
C GLY A 112 -8.10 5.63 1.12
N LEU A 113 -7.72 6.51 0.19
CA LEU A 113 -6.90 7.69 0.50
C LEU A 113 -7.63 8.70 1.40
N ALA A 114 -8.90 9.00 1.12
CA ALA A 114 -9.69 9.89 1.95
C ALA A 114 -9.87 9.35 3.37
N THR A 115 -10.10 8.04 3.50
CA THR A 115 -10.22 7.38 4.81
C THR A 115 -8.88 7.36 5.53
N ALA A 116 -7.77 7.06 4.84
CA ALA A 116 -6.43 7.11 5.41
C ALA A 116 -6.10 8.50 5.96
N ALA A 117 -6.31 9.56 5.18
CA ALA A 117 -6.09 10.94 5.63
C ALA A 117 -6.96 11.29 6.84
N SER A 118 -8.26 10.95 6.78
CA SER A 118 -9.20 11.23 7.87
C SER A 118 -8.81 10.51 9.16
N VAL A 119 -8.46 9.22 9.07
CA VAL A 119 -8.10 8.40 10.23
C VAL A 119 -6.77 8.85 10.83
N VAL A 120 -5.77 9.17 10.01
CA VAL A 120 -4.47 9.66 10.49
C VAL A 120 -4.64 11.01 11.20
N LEU A 121 -5.40 11.94 10.63
CA LEU A 121 -5.54 13.29 11.18
C LEU A 121 -6.51 13.35 12.36
N ALA A 122 -7.70 12.77 12.24
CA ALA A 122 -8.74 12.87 13.27
C ALA A 122 -8.60 11.83 14.39
N PHE A 123 -8.05 10.65 14.09
CA PHE A 123 -7.96 9.53 15.03
C PHE A 123 -6.50 9.12 15.28
N GLY A 124 -5.65 10.11 15.54
CA GLY A 124 -4.23 9.91 15.84
C GLY A 124 -3.96 9.03 17.06
N ALA A 125 -4.96 8.88 17.95
CA ALA A 125 -4.95 7.98 19.09
C ALA A 125 -4.96 6.49 18.70
N LEU A 126 -5.42 6.11 17.51
CA LEU A 126 -5.44 4.71 17.09
C LEU A 126 -4.03 4.21 16.79
N GLU A 127 -3.80 2.92 17.04
CA GLU A 127 -2.55 2.26 16.67
C GLU A 127 -2.40 2.23 15.15
N PRO A 128 -1.18 2.32 14.60
CA PRO A 128 -0.97 2.38 13.14
C PRO A 128 -1.64 1.22 12.39
N TRP A 129 -1.60 0.01 12.95
CA TRP A 129 -2.23 -1.16 12.32
C TRP A 129 -3.75 -1.06 12.29
N GLN A 130 -4.39 -0.45 13.29
CA GLN A 130 -5.84 -0.21 13.31
C GLN A 130 -6.22 0.77 12.21
N GLN A 131 -5.44 1.84 12.07
CA GLN A 131 -5.64 2.84 11.02
C GLN A 131 -5.48 2.22 9.62
N SER A 132 -4.46 1.38 9.42
CA SER A 132 -4.24 0.61 8.19
C SER A 132 -5.40 -0.31 7.85
N LEU A 133 -5.95 -1.03 8.83
CA LEU A 133 -7.10 -1.92 8.62
C LEU A 133 -8.36 -1.14 8.21
N VAL A 134 -8.64 0.00 8.84
CA VAL A 134 -9.80 0.84 8.49
C VAL A 134 -9.65 1.40 7.08
N ALA A 135 -8.50 1.97 6.73
CA ALA A 135 -8.27 2.54 5.40
C ALA A 135 -8.26 1.46 4.30
N GLY A 136 -7.58 0.33 4.53
CA GLY A 136 -7.56 -0.80 3.62
C GLY A 136 -8.93 -1.45 3.45
N GLY A 137 -9.67 -1.64 4.55
CA GLY A 137 -11.04 -2.16 4.52
C GLY A 137 -12.00 -1.25 3.75
N ALA A 138 -11.91 0.07 3.96
CA ALA A 138 -12.69 1.04 3.19
C ALA A 138 -12.38 0.98 1.70
N ALA A 139 -11.09 0.85 1.32
CA ALA A 139 -10.68 0.69 -0.07
C ALA A 139 -11.25 -0.57 -0.74
N LEU A 140 -11.61 -1.60 0.02
CA LEU A 140 -12.21 -2.83 -0.51
C LEU A 140 -13.73 -2.73 -0.72
N LEU A 141 -14.43 -1.78 -0.09
CA LEU A 141 -15.89 -1.68 -0.19
C LEU A 141 -16.41 -1.54 -1.63
N PRO A 142 -15.79 -0.74 -2.52
CA PRO A 142 -16.25 -0.65 -3.91
C PRO A 142 -16.13 -1.97 -4.68
N ALA A 143 -15.24 -2.89 -4.25
CA ALA A 143 -15.12 -4.22 -4.86
C ALA A 143 -16.38 -5.07 -4.67
N LEU A 144 -17.21 -4.78 -3.65
CA LEU A 144 -18.49 -5.46 -3.46
C LEU A 144 -19.43 -5.28 -4.65
N ALA A 145 -19.31 -4.17 -5.40
CA ALA A 145 -20.08 -3.91 -6.62
C ALA A 145 -19.71 -4.85 -7.79
N LEU A 146 -18.60 -5.59 -7.67
CA LEU A 146 -18.13 -6.61 -8.63
C LEU A 146 -18.61 -8.02 -8.27
N LEU A 147 -19.15 -8.22 -7.05
CA LEU A 147 -19.75 -9.48 -6.62
C LEU A 147 -21.11 -9.67 -7.31
N GLY A 148 -21.45 -10.91 -7.68
CA GLY A 148 -22.75 -11.26 -8.26
C GLY A 148 -23.00 -10.85 -9.72
N ARG A 149 -22.17 -10.00 -10.32
CA ARG A 149 -22.27 -9.62 -11.74
C ARG A 149 -21.39 -10.51 -12.61
N GLY A 150 -21.83 -11.75 -12.80
CA GLY A 150 -21.31 -12.66 -13.82
C GLY A 150 -22.09 -12.52 -15.14
N PRO A 151 -21.51 -12.93 -16.29
CA PRO A 151 -22.27 -13.03 -17.53
C PRO A 151 -23.29 -14.16 -17.40
N ARG A 152 -24.36 -14.07 -18.19
CA ARG A 152 -25.09 -15.27 -18.60
C ARG A 152 -24.32 -15.87 -19.78
N HIS A 153 -24.01 -17.18 -19.74
CA HIS A 153 -23.49 -17.89 -20.92
C HIS A 153 -24.45 -17.68 -22.11
N PRO A 154 -23.95 -17.57 -23.37
CA PRO A 154 -22.57 -17.77 -23.84
C PRO A 154 -21.66 -16.53 -23.74
N HIS A 155 -22.12 -15.42 -23.17
CA HIS A 155 -21.36 -14.17 -23.15
C HIS A 155 -20.14 -14.22 -22.22
N THR A 156 -19.09 -13.51 -22.62
CA THR A 156 -17.86 -13.38 -21.84
C THR A 156 -17.92 -12.05 -21.09
N ALA A 157 -18.31 -12.06 -19.81
CA ALA A 157 -18.50 -10.80 -19.05
C ALA A 157 -17.21 -10.07 -18.70
N ARG A 158 -16.04 -10.68 -18.88
CA ARG A 158 -14.84 -10.18 -18.23
C ARG A 158 -13.65 -10.33 -19.15
N GLY A 159 -13.25 -9.19 -19.71
CA GLY A 159 -12.05 -9.07 -20.53
C GLY A 159 -12.29 -9.35 -22.01
N PRO A 160 -11.21 -9.37 -22.80
CA PRO A 160 -11.28 -9.67 -24.23
C PRO A 160 -11.72 -11.12 -24.47
N ALA A 161 -12.49 -11.37 -25.52
CA ALA A 161 -12.94 -12.73 -25.84
C ALA A 161 -11.80 -13.64 -26.31
N ALA A 162 -10.71 -13.05 -26.83
CA ALA A 162 -9.46 -13.74 -27.04
C ALA A 162 -8.25 -12.82 -26.82
N TRP A 163 -7.11 -13.39 -26.45
CA TRP A 163 -5.85 -12.66 -26.23
C TRP A 163 -4.65 -13.54 -26.55
N TRP A 164 -3.52 -12.90 -26.86
CA TRP A 164 -2.27 -13.61 -27.08
C TRP A 164 -1.60 -13.98 -25.76
N ARG A 165 -1.09 -15.21 -25.69
CA ARG A 165 -0.27 -15.73 -24.59
C ARG A 165 1.08 -16.19 -25.15
N PRO A 166 2.21 -15.77 -24.57
CA PRO A 166 3.51 -16.31 -24.96
C PRO A 166 3.59 -17.80 -24.60
N GLN A 167 4.14 -18.62 -25.50
CA GLN A 167 4.31 -20.06 -25.31
C GLN A 167 5.81 -20.41 -25.32
N GLY A 168 6.47 -20.13 -24.18
CA GLY A 168 7.90 -20.42 -24.01
C GLY A 168 8.77 -19.85 -25.13
N SER A 169 9.79 -20.62 -25.55
CA SER A 169 10.69 -20.28 -26.66
C SER A 169 10.07 -20.49 -28.06
N HIS A 170 8.82 -20.96 -28.16
CA HIS A 170 8.26 -21.52 -29.40
C HIS A 170 7.12 -20.68 -30.01
N GLY A 171 6.94 -19.42 -29.58
CA GLY A 171 6.06 -18.45 -30.23
C GLY A 171 4.85 -18.04 -29.41
N TRP A 172 3.75 -17.72 -30.09
CA TRP A 172 2.54 -17.18 -29.49
C TRP A 172 1.36 -18.15 -29.66
N SER A 173 0.47 -18.19 -28.68
CA SER A 173 -0.82 -18.88 -28.80
C SER A 173 -1.96 -17.90 -28.56
N LEU A 174 -3.06 -18.08 -29.27
CA LEU A 174 -4.28 -17.33 -29.04
C LEU A 174 -5.15 -18.07 -28.02
N VAL A 175 -5.37 -17.46 -26.86
CA VAL A 175 -6.34 -17.96 -25.89
C VAL A 175 -7.70 -17.39 -26.24
N ALA A 176 -8.71 -18.24 -26.38
CA ALA A 176 -10.09 -17.87 -26.63
C ALA A 176 -10.99 -18.34 -25.49
N THR A 177 -11.98 -17.52 -25.17
CA THR A 177 -12.94 -17.77 -24.09
C THR A 177 -14.11 -18.66 -24.53
N HIS A 178 -14.32 -18.84 -25.82
CA HIS A 178 -15.36 -19.71 -26.39
C HIS A 178 -14.71 -20.77 -27.27
N ALA A 179 -14.80 -22.05 -26.89
CA ALA A 179 -14.13 -23.13 -27.62
C ALA A 179 -14.62 -23.26 -29.07
N GLY A 180 -15.93 -23.11 -29.31
CA GLY A 180 -16.48 -23.13 -30.67
C GLY A 180 -15.90 -22.05 -31.60
N TRP A 181 -15.56 -20.87 -31.07
CA TRP A 181 -14.94 -19.80 -31.87
C TRP A 181 -13.48 -20.14 -32.18
N ALA A 182 -12.76 -20.67 -31.19
CA ALA A 182 -11.39 -21.14 -31.34
C ALA A 182 -11.29 -22.26 -32.39
N ARG A 183 -12.25 -23.18 -32.40
CA ARG A 183 -12.34 -24.24 -33.42
C ARG A 183 -12.45 -23.66 -34.82
N HIS A 184 -13.33 -22.67 -35.04
CA HIS A 184 -13.45 -22.00 -36.34
C HIS A 184 -12.18 -21.27 -36.76
N VAL A 185 -11.47 -20.61 -35.83
CA VAL A 185 -10.16 -20.00 -36.12
C VAL A 185 -9.14 -21.08 -36.50
N ALA A 186 -9.13 -22.20 -35.78
CA ALA A 186 -8.20 -23.29 -36.01
C ALA A 186 -8.44 -23.98 -37.36
N GLU A 187 -9.70 -24.28 -37.68
CA GLU A 187 -10.12 -24.84 -38.97
C GLU A 187 -9.75 -23.91 -40.13
N ALA A 188 -10.06 -22.62 -40.02
CA ALA A 188 -9.76 -21.64 -41.07
C ALA A 188 -8.25 -21.46 -41.32
N SER A 189 -7.43 -21.67 -40.27
CA SER A 189 -5.99 -21.40 -40.32
C SER A 189 -5.13 -22.67 -40.44
N GLY A 190 -5.74 -23.86 -40.48
CA GLY A 190 -5.02 -25.14 -40.38
C GLY A 190 -4.23 -25.29 -39.06
N ALA A 191 -4.65 -24.59 -38.00
CA ALA A 191 -3.94 -24.52 -36.73
C ALA A 191 -4.40 -25.61 -35.76
N ARG A 192 -3.50 -26.01 -34.85
CA ARG A 192 -3.87 -26.91 -33.75
C ARG A 192 -4.56 -26.13 -32.64
N TRP A 193 -5.51 -26.76 -31.97
CA TRP A 193 -6.17 -26.17 -30.80
C TRP A 193 -6.38 -27.19 -29.69
N GLU A 194 -6.45 -26.70 -28.47
CA GLU A 194 -6.62 -27.48 -27.25
C GLU A 194 -7.70 -26.85 -26.37
N LEU A 195 -8.52 -27.68 -25.71
CA LEU A 195 -9.49 -27.18 -24.73
C LEU A 195 -8.77 -26.72 -23.47
N LEU A 196 -9.23 -25.60 -22.94
CA LEU A 196 -8.80 -25.08 -21.66
C LEU A 196 -9.95 -25.17 -20.66
N GLU A 197 -9.65 -25.76 -19.51
CA GLU A 197 -10.53 -25.67 -18.36
C GLU A 197 -10.58 -24.21 -17.91
N LYS A 198 -11.78 -23.62 -17.87
CA LYS A 198 -11.97 -22.24 -17.42
C LYS A 198 -11.72 -22.16 -15.92
N ARG A 199 -10.48 -21.85 -15.53
CA ARG A 199 -10.23 -21.36 -14.17
C ARG A 199 -10.85 -19.98 -14.03
N ALA A 200 -11.95 -19.90 -13.29
CA ALA A 200 -12.53 -18.63 -12.88
C ALA A 200 -11.59 -17.95 -11.89
N VAL A 201 -10.59 -17.21 -12.38
CA VAL A 201 -9.82 -16.30 -11.52
C VAL A 201 -10.73 -15.13 -11.20
N ARG A 202 -11.47 -15.26 -10.09
CA ARG A 202 -12.47 -14.30 -9.59
C ARG A 202 -11.86 -13.19 -8.75
N TRP A 203 -10.54 -13.21 -8.53
CA TRP A 203 -9.92 -12.33 -7.56
C TRP A 203 -9.74 -10.91 -8.11
N PRO A 204 -10.27 -9.88 -7.43
CA PRO A 204 -10.08 -8.48 -7.79
C PRO A 204 -8.68 -8.02 -7.40
N TRP A 205 -7.66 -8.65 -7.98
CA TRP A 205 -6.26 -8.40 -7.68
C TRP A 205 -5.86 -6.92 -7.79
N PRO A 206 -6.37 -6.10 -8.74
CA PRO A 206 -5.99 -4.68 -8.79
C PRO A 206 -6.52 -3.93 -7.56
N VAL A 207 -7.75 -4.26 -7.14
CA VAL A 207 -8.38 -3.61 -5.98
C VAL A 207 -7.70 -4.05 -4.68
N LEU A 208 -7.34 -5.33 -4.57
CA LEU A 208 -6.56 -5.85 -3.43
C LEU A 208 -5.16 -5.23 -3.37
N ALA A 209 -4.48 -5.09 -4.51
CA ALA A 209 -3.19 -4.42 -4.59
C ALA A 209 -3.30 -2.95 -4.16
N LEU A 210 -4.31 -2.22 -4.66
CA LEU A 210 -4.56 -0.83 -4.26
C LEU A 210 -4.89 -0.71 -2.78
N ALA A 211 -5.77 -1.55 -2.24
CA ALA A 211 -6.09 -1.57 -0.82
C ALA A 211 -4.87 -1.86 0.06
N THR A 212 -3.99 -2.76 -0.38
CA THR A 212 -2.73 -3.08 0.29
C THR A 212 -1.78 -1.89 0.26
N LEU A 213 -1.63 -1.22 -0.89
CA LEU A 213 -0.82 0.01 -1.02
C LEU A 213 -1.34 1.12 -0.11
N VAL A 214 -2.65 1.34 -0.04
CA VAL A 214 -3.26 2.31 0.89
C VAL A 214 -2.95 1.93 2.33
N ALA A 215 -3.15 0.67 2.73
CA ALA A 215 -2.91 0.20 4.09
C ALA A 215 -1.43 0.36 4.51
N LEU A 216 -0.49 0.08 3.60
CA LEU A 216 0.95 0.27 3.81
C LEU A 216 1.36 1.75 3.77
N GLY A 217 0.61 2.61 3.08
CA GLY A 217 0.85 4.05 3.02
C GLY A 217 0.53 4.79 4.33
N VAL A 218 -0.36 4.24 5.16
CA VAL A 218 -0.74 4.83 6.46
C VAL A 218 0.45 5.06 7.40
N PRO A 219 1.30 4.07 7.73
CA PRO A 219 2.45 4.29 8.61
C PRO A 219 3.44 5.30 8.04
N ALA A 220 3.65 5.31 6.71
CA ALA A 220 4.49 6.30 6.05
C ALA A 220 3.92 7.73 6.20
N ALA A 221 2.62 7.91 5.96
CA ALA A 221 1.94 9.18 6.19
C ALA A 221 2.03 9.63 7.65
N ARG A 222 1.91 8.69 8.59
CA ARG A 222 2.04 8.96 10.03
C ARG A 222 3.44 9.45 10.41
N GLY A 223 4.48 8.87 9.80
CA GLY A 223 5.87 9.30 9.98
C GLY A 223 6.11 10.71 9.42
N LEU A 224 5.61 10.98 8.22
CA LEU A 224 5.73 12.28 7.54
C LEU A 224 4.96 13.41 8.27
N LEU A 225 3.80 13.08 8.84
CA LEU A 225 2.96 14.01 9.61
C LEU A 225 3.31 14.02 11.10
N GLY A 226 4.41 13.39 11.50
CA GLY A 226 4.87 13.38 12.87
C GLY A 226 5.36 14.77 13.30
N VAL A 227 4.97 15.17 14.51
CA VAL A 227 5.32 16.43 15.16
C VAL A 227 5.93 16.09 16.50
N ASP A 228 7.05 16.73 16.82
CA ASP A 228 7.70 16.57 18.11
C ASP A 228 7.08 17.53 19.14
N LEU A 229 6.61 16.95 20.24
CA LEU A 229 6.08 17.64 21.40
C LEU A 229 7.00 17.36 22.59
N ARG A 230 7.52 18.42 23.19
CA ARG A 230 8.19 18.35 24.49
C ARG A 230 7.22 18.74 25.59
N VAL A 231 7.12 17.93 26.64
CA VAL A 231 6.25 18.19 27.79
C VAL A 231 7.08 18.40 29.05
N LEU A 232 6.96 19.57 29.66
CA LEU A 232 7.56 19.91 30.94
C LEU A 232 6.54 19.98 32.06
N ASN A 233 6.94 19.46 33.21
CA ASN A 233 6.17 19.54 34.44
C ASN A 233 7.01 20.24 35.51
N HIS A 234 6.68 21.48 35.84
CA HIS A 234 7.34 22.22 36.92
C HIS A 234 6.66 22.01 38.28
N HIS A 235 5.60 21.20 38.37
CA HIS A 235 5.06 20.78 39.66
C HIS A 235 5.98 19.76 40.33
N GLU A 236 5.86 19.65 41.65
CA GLU A 236 6.64 18.71 42.47
C GLU A 236 6.21 17.24 42.30
N VAL A 237 5.01 17.00 41.74
CA VAL A 237 4.42 15.66 41.61
C VAL A 237 4.52 15.20 40.16
N SER A 238 4.92 13.94 39.96
CA SER A 238 4.84 13.28 38.64
C SER A 238 3.42 13.36 38.08
N ALA A 239 3.34 13.55 36.77
CA ALA A 239 2.08 13.59 36.05
C ALA A 239 2.07 12.58 34.90
N VAL A 240 0.88 12.23 34.42
CA VAL A 240 0.68 11.40 33.24
C VAL A 240 0.13 12.30 32.14
N LEU A 241 0.77 12.26 30.96
CA LEU A 241 0.22 12.90 29.78
C LEU A 241 -0.81 11.98 29.15
N ILE A 242 -2.00 12.52 28.95
CA ILE A 242 -3.10 11.90 28.23
C ILE A 242 -3.29 12.70 26.93
N VAL A 243 -3.21 12.01 25.79
CA VAL A 243 -3.41 12.59 24.45
C VAL A 243 -4.63 11.95 23.82
N ASP A 244 -5.63 12.76 23.46
CA ASP A 244 -6.88 12.30 22.86
C ASP A 244 -7.53 11.15 23.68
N GLY A 245 -7.46 11.23 25.01
CA GLY A 245 -8.00 10.24 25.94
C GLY A 245 -7.14 8.98 26.18
N ARG A 246 -5.93 8.88 25.60
CA ARG A 246 -5.01 7.75 25.82
C ARG A 246 -3.77 8.16 26.61
N HIS A 247 -3.31 7.28 27.50
CA HIS A 247 -2.08 7.48 28.25
C HIS A 247 -0.87 7.41 27.32
N SER A 248 -0.10 8.49 27.24
CA SER A 248 1.05 8.61 26.34
C SER A 248 2.40 8.46 27.06
N GLY A 249 2.46 8.79 28.35
CA GLY A 249 3.67 8.60 29.15
C GLY A 249 3.64 9.35 30.48
N GLU A 250 4.58 9.03 31.35
CA GLU A 250 4.81 9.76 32.60
C GLU A 250 5.74 10.96 32.35
N VAL A 251 5.40 12.10 32.94
CA VAL A 251 6.18 13.34 32.92
C VAL A 251 6.67 13.60 34.34
N HIS A 252 7.97 13.41 34.54
CA HIS A 252 8.60 13.67 35.83
C HIS A 252 8.76 15.17 36.09
N PRO A 253 8.74 15.60 37.36
CA PRO A 253 9.09 16.95 37.77
C PRO A 253 10.45 17.39 37.22
N SER A 254 10.51 18.57 36.62
CA SER A 254 11.76 19.18 36.17
C SER A 254 11.70 20.70 36.31
N SER A 255 12.58 21.27 37.13
CA SER A 255 12.70 22.72 37.32
C SER A 255 14.04 23.30 36.82
N ALA A 256 15.02 22.45 36.54
CA ALA A 256 16.34 22.84 36.06
C ALA A 256 16.43 22.79 34.53
N GLU A 257 17.28 23.65 33.95
CA GLU A 257 17.69 23.53 32.55
C GLU A 257 18.47 22.22 32.34
N SER A 258 17.90 21.32 31.53
CA SER A 258 18.56 20.07 31.14
C SER A 258 18.01 19.58 29.80
N PRO A 259 18.86 19.12 28.87
CA PRO A 259 18.44 18.46 27.63
C PRO A 259 17.54 17.25 27.82
N ALA A 260 17.58 16.63 29.00
CA ALA A 260 16.76 15.48 29.35
C ALA A 260 15.46 15.87 30.09
N ALA A 261 15.22 17.16 30.33
CA ALA A 261 14.06 17.62 31.10
C ALA A 261 12.74 17.34 30.37
N GLY A 262 11.79 16.73 31.09
CA GLY A 262 10.47 16.44 30.56
C GLY A 262 10.38 15.21 29.67
N LEU A 263 9.23 15.05 29.03
CA LEU A 263 8.90 13.93 28.15
C LEU A 263 8.91 14.40 26.69
N GLN A 264 9.60 13.68 25.81
CA GLN A 264 9.56 13.92 24.37
C GLN A 264 8.69 12.86 23.69
N LEU A 265 7.73 13.32 22.89
CA LEU A 265 6.79 12.47 22.19
C LEU A 265 6.65 12.93 20.75
N ARG A 266 6.53 11.97 19.84
CA ARG A 266 6.17 12.23 18.45
C ARG A 266 4.70 11.93 18.24
N LEU A 267 3.91 12.97 18.00
CA LEU A 267 2.46 12.91 17.80
C LEU A 267 2.11 13.17 16.33
N VAL A 268 0.92 12.78 15.89
CA VAL A 268 0.46 13.14 14.54
C VAL A 268 -0.06 14.56 14.54
N ALA A 269 0.34 15.34 13.54
CA ALA A 269 -0.18 16.68 13.27
C ALA A 269 -1.73 16.73 13.27
N GLY A 270 -2.26 17.92 13.54
CA GLY A 270 -3.69 18.18 13.62
C GLY A 270 -4.11 18.64 15.02
N ARG A 271 -5.43 18.77 15.20
CA ARG A 271 -6.02 19.19 16.47
C ARG A 271 -5.95 18.04 17.47
N ARG A 272 -5.33 18.28 18.63
CA ARG A 272 -5.15 17.31 19.71
C ARG A 272 -5.67 17.87 21.03
N HIS A 273 -6.32 17.01 21.79
CA HIS A 273 -6.64 17.25 23.19
C HIS A 273 -5.49 16.72 24.05
N LEU A 274 -4.89 17.61 24.83
CA LEU A 274 -3.73 17.34 25.67
C LEU A 274 -4.13 17.61 27.12
N GLN A 275 -4.07 16.57 27.94
CA GLN A 275 -4.36 16.66 29.37
C GLN A 275 -3.16 16.15 30.15
N LEU A 276 -2.72 16.92 31.14
CA LEU A 276 -1.68 16.55 32.08
C LEU A 276 -2.34 16.31 33.44
N MET A 277 -2.35 15.06 33.88
CA MET A 277 -2.99 14.67 35.14
C MET A 277 -1.93 14.25 36.15
N GLY A 278 -1.88 14.92 37.30
CA GLY A 278 -1.01 14.54 38.39
C GLY A 278 -1.33 13.14 38.91
N LYS A 279 -0.34 12.44 39.46
CA LYS A 279 -0.55 11.13 40.12
C LYS A 279 -1.46 11.22 41.35
N ASP A 280 -1.70 12.42 41.86
CA ASP A 280 -2.68 12.75 42.90
C ASP A 280 -4.12 12.86 42.37
N GLY A 281 -4.33 12.67 41.07
CA GLY A 281 -5.64 12.74 40.40
C GLY A 281 -6.07 14.16 40.00
N ARG A 282 -5.25 15.18 40.24
CA ARG A 282 -5.57 16.56 39.85
C ARG A 282 -5.20 16.81 38.39
N VAL A 283 -6.06 17.51 37.67
CA VAL A 283 -5.73 17.98 36.32
C VAL A 283 -4.84 19.22 36.44
N LEU A 284 -3.58 19.09 36.04
CA LEU A 284 -2.59 20.17 36.07
C LEU A 284 -2.72 21.07 34.84
N ALA A 285 -3.03 20.49 33.69
CA ALA A 285 -3.38 21.21 32.48
C ALA A 285 -4.39 20.43 31.64
N ASP A 286 -5.26 21.17 30.96
CA ASP A 286 -6.22 20.65 30.00
C ASP A 286 -6.31 21.66 28.85
N THR A 287 -5.86 21.27 27.66
CA THR A 287 -5.82 22.17 26.52
C THR A 287 -6.10 21.44 25.21
N THR A 288 -6.66 22.16 24.25
CA THR A 288 -6.83 21.68 22.89
C THR A 288 -6.06 22.58 21.95
N GLY A 289 -5.07 22.02 21.23
CA GLY A 289 -4.20 22.76 20.34
C GLY A 289 -4.08 22.12 18.96
N SER A 290 -3.70 22.90 17.96
CA SER A 290 -3.37 22.39 16.63
C SER A 290 -1.85 22.20 16.53
N LEU A 291 -1.41 20.95 16.46
CA LEU A 291 -0.01 20.60 16.21
C LEU A 291 0.28 20.68 14.72
N GLN A 292 1.29 21.45 14.33
CA GLN A 292 1.67 21.67 12.93
C GLN A 292 2.93 20.86 12.56
N PRO A 293 2.97 20.24 11.36
CA PRO A 293 4.17 19.57 10.88
C PRO A 293 5.30 20.57 10.61
N GLY A 294 6.55 20.14 10.86
CA GLY A 294 7.76 20.93 10.57
C GLY A 294 8.09 22.02 11.60
N VAL A 295 7.35 22.08 12.72
CA VAL A 295 7.64 22.99 13.84
C VAL A 295 7.54 22.24 15.16
N ASP A 296 8.41 22.59 16.09
CA ASP A 296 8.44 21.98 17.42
C ASP A 296 7.38 22.62 18.33
N HIS A 297 6.85 21.82 19.25
CA HIS A 297 5.86 22.27 20.23
C HIS A 297 6.36 22.02 21.64
N LEU A 298 6.02 22.95 22.54
CA LEU A 298 6.26 22.84 23.97
C LEU A 298 4.92 22.85 24.69
N LEU A 299 4.66 21.84 25.53
CA LEU A 299 3.63 21.89 26.56
C LEU A 299 4.34 22.03 27.91
N ALA A 300 4.13 23.12 28.63
CA ALA A 300 4.73 23.33 29.95
C ALA A 300 3.69 23.84 30.94
N VAL A 301 3.75 23.32 32.16
CA VAL A 301 2.82 23.64 33.24
C VAL A 301 3.61 23.96 34.48
N SER A 302 3.28 25.06 35.14
CA SER A 302 3.96 25.53 36.33
C SER A 302 2.99 26.21 37.30
N PRO A 303 3.13 25.97 38.62
CA PRO A 303 2.41 26.74 39.63
C PRO A 303 2.97 28.16 39.80
N GLU A 304 4.24 28.38 39.44
CA GLU A 304 4.91 29.69 39.48
C GLU A 304 5.14 30.25 38.06
N PRO A 305 5.27 31.58 37.88
CA PRO A 305 5.55 32.18 36.58
C PRO A 305 6.96 31.82 36.08
N VAL A 306 7.03 30.81 35.22
CA VAL A 306 8.22 30.42 34.44
C VAL A 306 8.06 30.97 33.04
N CYS A 307 9.11 31.63 32.54
CA CYS A 307 9.15 32.17 31.19
C CYS A 307 10.11 31.37 30.32
N PHE A 308 9.75 31.24 29.05
CA PHE A 308 10.50 30.53 28.03
C PHE A 308 10.93 31.50 26.93
N TRP A 309 12.13 31.32 26.39
CA TRP A 309 12.62 32.13 25.27
C TRP A 309 13.47 31.30 24.32
N ILE A 310 13.55 31.76 23.08
CA ILE A 310 14.47 31.23 22.07
C ILE A 310 15.73 32.10 22.10
N GLU A 311 16.87 31.47 22.41
CA GLU A 311 18.18 32.06 22.25
C GLU A 311 18.71 31.70 20.86
N ARG A 312 18.97 32.71 20.02
CA ARG A 312 19.57 32.54 18.70
C ARG A 312 21.03 32.91 18.75
N THR A 313 21.88 32.00 18.29
CA THR A 313 23.33 32.23 18.18
C THR A 313 23.76 32.03 16.74
N SER A 314 24.36 33.05 16.12
CA SER A 314 25.00 32.95 14.81
C SER A 314 26.42 32.43 14.92
N TYR A 315 26.87 31.62 13.97
CA TYR A 315 28.24 31.09 13.89
C TYR A 315 28.90 31.40 12.55
N GLY A 316 30.22 31.19 12.49
CA GLY A 316 31.07 31.34 11.31
C GLY A 316 31.40 32.78 10.95
N ARG A 317 31.79 33.03 9.69
CA ARG A 317 32.34 34.34 9.27
C ARG A 317 31.38 35.53 9.37
N ALA A 318 30.08 35.27 9.53
CA ALA A 318 29.05 36.27 9.76
C ALA A 318 28.70 36.47 11.25
N SER A 319 29.36 35.74 12.16
CA SER A 319 29.19 35.84 13.62
C SER A 319 29.77 37.16 14.14
N THR A 320 29.03 38.25 13.99
CA THR A 320 29.32 39.52 14.68
C THR A 320 28.26 39.90 15.70
N ASP A 321 27.16 39.15 15.74
CA ASP A 321 26.01 39.45 16.59
C ASP A 321 26.07 38.69 17.91
N ARG A 322 25.81 39.42 19.00
CA ARG A 322 25.56 38.82 20.32
C ARG A 322 24.33 37.90 20.25
N PRO A 323 24.26 36.84 21.07
CA PRO A 323 23.08 35.99 21.15
C PRO A 323 21.82 36.83 21.38
N THR A 324 20.82 36.67 20.52
CA THR A 324 19.53 37.34 20.67
C THR A 324 18.57 36.43 21.43
N ARG A 325 17.70 37.00 22.26
CA ARG A 325 16.73 36.26 23.06
C ARG A 325 15.35 36.79 22.77
N GLU A 326 14.47 35.92 22.27
CA GLU A 326 13.08 36.26 21.97
C GLU A 326 12.15 35.46 22.89
N PRO A 327 11.35 36.13 23.74
CA PRO A 327 10.43 35.46 24.64
C PRO A 327 9.29 34.77 23.88
N LEU A 328 8.86 33.61 24.37
CA LEU A 328 7.68 32.92 23.88
C LEU A 328 6.43 33.56 24.48
N LEU A 329 5.73 34.35 23.67
CA LEU A 329 4.48 34.99 24.06
C LEU A 329 3.30 34.03 23.81
N GLY A 330 2.43 33.85 24.80
CA GLY A 330 1.23 33.03 24.65
C GLY A 330 0.43 32.87 25.95
N PRO A 331 -0.91 32.94 25.91
CA PRO A 331 -1.75 32.92 27.11
C PRO A 331 -2.03 31.52 27.68
N GLY A 332 -1.33 30.47 27.23
CA GLY A 332 -1.67 29.08 27.59
C GLY A 332 -0.45 28.17 27.71
N PRO A 333 -0.65 26.93 28.21
CA PRO A 333 0.44 26.01 28.50
C PRO A 333 1.06 25.35 27.26
N LEU A 334 0.56 25.65 26.05
CA LEU A 334 1.02 25.08 24.79
C LEU A 334 1.58 26.18 23.88
N TRP A 335 2.86 26.05 23.53
CA TRP A 335 3.57 26.95 22.65
C TRP A 335 3.95 26.25 21.35
N ARG A 336 3.74 26.97 20.24
CA ARG A 336 4.35 26.65 18.96
C ARG A 336 5.66 27.41 18.86
N LEU A 337 6.76 26.70 18.62
CA LEU A 337 8.08 27.32 18.50
C LEU A 337 8.23 27.95 17.10
N PRO A 338 9.01 29.04 16.97
CA PRO A 338 9.17 29.76 15.70
C PRO A 338 9.95 28.96 14.63
N GLY A 339 10.54 27.82 15.01
CA GLY A 339 11.25 26.90 14.13
C GLY A 339 11.59 25.60 14.87
N VAL A 340 12.37 24.75 14.22
CA VAL A 340 12.95 23.54 14.84
C VAL A 340 14.07 23.98 15.79
N VAL A 341 14.02 23.50 17.03
CA VAL A 341 15.01 23.86 18.06
C VAL A 341 16.16 22.87 18.03
N ASP A 342 17.39 23.38 17.95
CA ASP A 342 18.60 22.57 17.92
C ASP A 342 18.99 22.07 19.31
N SER A 343 18.74 22.87 20.36
CA SER A 343 19.04 22.51 21.75
C SER A 343 17.92 22.84 22.71
N TRP A 344 17.49 21.83 23.48
CA TRP A 344 16.45 21.95 24.48
C TRP A 344 17.05 22.21 25.86
N PHE A 345 16.71 23.33 26.49
CA PHE A 345 17.11 23.72 27.85
C PHE A 345 18.61 23.56 28.12
N ALA A 346 19.41 23.95 27.14
CA ALA A 346 20.86 24.02 27.24
C ALA A 346 21.35 25.26 26.51
N PRO A 347 22.46 25.87 26.98
CA PRO A 347 23.08 26.95 26.24
C PRO A 347 23.62 26.44 24.91
N ASN A 348 23.47 27.29 23.87
CA ASN A 348 24.21 27.10 22.63
C ASN A 348 25.72 27.09 22.91
N PRO A 349 26.52 26.31 22.15
CA PRO A 349 27.97 26.31 22.31
C PRO A 349 28.54 27.72 22.13
N PRO A 350 29.61 28.12 22.81
CA PRO A 350 30.15 29.47 22.65
C PRO A 350 30.53 29.73 21.18
N SER A 351 30.09 30.85 20.62
CA SER A 351 30.55 31.32 19.31
C SER A 351 32.03 31.67 19.43
N SER A 352 32.92 30.89 18.81
CA SER A 352 34.35 31.22 18.81
C SER A 352 34.69 32.00 17.54
N ASP A 353 35.24 33.21 17.69
CA ASP A 353 35.75 34.04 16.59
C ASP A 353 36.83 33.33 15.75
N ALA A 354 37.44 32.28 16.31
CA ALA A 354 38.49 31.48 15.69
C ALA A 354 37.99 30.46 14.65
N ASP A 355 36.67 30.21 14.55
CA ASP A 355 36.13 29.15 13.68
C ASP A 355 35.86 29.63 12.24
N SER A 356 36.92 30.13 11.60
CA SER A 356 36.95 30.61 10.21
C SER A 356 36.69 29.50 9.16
N ARG A 357 36.61 28.24 9.59
CA ARG A 357 36.39 27.05 8.76
C ARG A 357 34.92 26.80 8.41
N SER A 358 33.97 27.32 9.20
CA SER A 358 32.54 27.19 8.89
C SER A 358 32.07 28.36 8.01
N SER A 359 31.22 28.07 7.02
CA SER A 359 30.57 29.08 6.18
C SER A 359 29.55 29.94 6.94
N GLY A 360 29.19 29.50 8.15
CA GLY A 360 28.23 30.14 9.05
C GLY A 360 26.94 29.35 9.21
N GLY A 361 26.12 29.78 10.16
CA GLY A 361 24.86 29.13 10.52
C GLY A 361 24.17 29.81 11.70
N LEU A 362 22.96 29.35 12.01
CA LEU A 362 22.16 29.82 13.14
C LEU A 362 21.80 28.60 14.00
N LEU A 363 22.01 28.68 15.31
CA LEU A 363 21.50 27.70 16.26
C LEU A 363 20.40 28.33 17.11
N LEU A 364 19.31 27.58 17.28
CA LEU A 364 18.17 27.91 18.11
C LEU A 364 18.20 27.06 19.39
N ALA A 365 18.30 27.70 20.55
CA ALA A 365 18.17 27.06 21.84
C ALA A 365 16.88 27.49 22.52
N LEU A 366 16.07 26.54 23.00
CA LEU A 366 14.99 26.84 23.92
C LEU A 366 15.53 26.91 25.34
N ARG A 367 15.26 28.01 26.03
CA ARG A 367 15.74 28.29 27.39
C ARG A 367 14.56 28.57 28.32
N GLN A 368 14.80 28.46 29.62
CA GLN A 368 13.78 28.74 30.65
C GLN A 368 14.36 29.44 31.87
N GLY A 369 13.51 30.18 32.58
CA GLY A 369 13.90 30.87 33.80
C GLY A 369 12.73 31.57 34.47
N ARG A 370 13.02 32.29 35.57
CA ARG A 370 12.01 33.13 36.23
C ARG A 370 11.70 34.33 35.33
N CYS A 371 10.44 34.71 35.21
CA CYS A 371 10.05 35.83 34.34
C CYS A 371 10.76 37.16 34.67
N ALA A 372 11.08 37.42 35.94
CA ALA A 372 11.87 38.60 36.35
C ALA A 372 13.33 38.61 35.85
N SER A 373 13.82 37.50 35.30
CA SER A 373 15.16 37.36 34.70
C SER A 373 15.15 37.48 33.17
N GLU A 374 14.03 37.88 32.57
CA GLU A 374 13.98 38.23 31.15
C GLU A 374 14.99 39.34 30.80
N PRO A 375 15.58 39.31 29.58
CA PRO A 375 16.15 40.52 29.02
C PRO A 375 15.02 41.53 28.81
N ALA A 376 15.12 42.69 29.45
CA ALA A 376 14.13 43.77 29.45
C ALA A 376 13.90 44.47 28.10
N GLN A 377 13.98 43.77 26.96
CA GLN A 377 13.90 44.36 25.61
C GLN A 377 12.57 44.14 24.87
N ALA A 378 11.51 43.65 25.53
CA ALA A 378 10.17 43.56 24.91
C ALA A 378 9.02 44.10 25.78
N LEU A 379 9.33 44.82 26.86
CA LEU A 379 8.35 45.58 27.66
C LEU A 379 8.49 47.09 27.37
N ALA A 380 8.41 47.46 26.10
CA ALA A 380 8.20 48.84 25.68
C ALA A 380 7.23 48.84 24.50
N ASP A 381 5.95 48.76 24.86
CA ASP A 381 4.79 49.50 24.34
C ASP A 381 3.56 48.61 24.14
N PRO A 382 2.60 48.65 25.10
CA PRO A 382 1.21 48.40 24.79
C PRO A 382 0.57 49.70 24.26
N ASN A 383 0.00 49.59 23.04
CA ASN A 383 -1.03 50.44 22.40
C ASN A 383 -0.63 51.64 21.52
N PRO A 384 -1.45 51.94 20.49
CA PRO A 384 -2.82 51.42 20.21
C PRO A 384 -2.98 50.49 19.00
#